data_AF-A0A644ZZT7-F1
#
_entry.id   AF-A0A644ZZT7-F1
#
_cell.length_a   1.000
_cell.length_b   1.000
_cell.length_c   1.000
_cell.angle_alpha   90.00
_cell.angle_beta   90.00
_cell.angle_gamma   90.00
#
_symmetry.space_group_name_H-M   'P 1'
#
loop_
_entity.id
_entity.type
_entity.pdbx_description
1 polymer ?
#
loop_
_entity_poly.entity_id
_entity_poly.type
_entity_poly.pdbx_seq_one_letter_code
_entity_poly.pdbx_strand_id
1 'polypeptide(L)'
;MAYGQFEGKSLDSKEIRDLFTYDSLFNSEWYKARLMTKQQYDISLLSSQLKYIEKILREDHDLSKEMHDELISKMAKLKERYDYVCSYDYVKHLQGTIGRDIIKR
;
A
#
# COMPACT_ATOMS: atom_id res chain seq x y z
N MET A 1 -24.22 -16.05 10.02
CA MET A 1 -23.32 -16.90 9.18
C MET A 1 -23.46 -18.36 9.60
N ALA A 2 -22.73 -19.32 9.00
CA ALA A 2 -22.94 -20.78 9.03
C ALA A 2 -23.59 -21.40 10.29
N TYR A 3 -23.26 -20.90 11.49
CA TYR A 3 -23.78 -21.39 12.77
C TYR A 3 -24.54 -20.35 13.62
N GLY A 4 -24.76 -19.13 13.11
CA GLY A 4 -25.49 -18.05 13.79
C GLY A 4 -24.80 -17.43 15.01
N GLN A 5 -23.63 -17.94 15.40
CA GLN A 5 -22.87 -17.55 16.58
C GLN A 5 -21.41 -17.30 16.20
N PHE A 6 -20.79 -16.31 16.82
CA PHE A 6 -19.35 -16.06 16.75
C PHE A 6 -18.83 -15.98 18.19
N GLU A 7 -17.85 -16.83 18.55
CA GLU A 7 -17.31 -16.92 19.92
C GLU A 7 -18.41 -17.09 21.01
N GLY A 8 -19.48 -17.82 20.70
CA GLY A 8 -20.62 -18.01 21.61
C GLY A 8 -21.55 -16.80 21.73
N LYS A 9 -21.35 -15.75 20.92
CA LYS A 9 -22.13 -14.52 20.90
C LYS A 9 -23.02 -14.45 19.66
N SER A 10 -24.25 -14.00 19.86
CA SER A 10 -25.21 -13.75 18.78
C SER A 10 -25.00 -12.37 18.16
N LEU A 11 -25.73 -12.09 17.08
CA LEU A 11 -25.72 -10.80 16.37
C LEU A 11 -26.14 -9.61 17.26
N ASP A 12 -26.85 -9.87 18.35
CA ASP A 12 -27.34 -8.84 19.28
C ASP A 12 -26.35 -8.56 20.41
N SER A 13 -25.24 -9.29 20.49
CA SER A 13 -24.18 -8.97 21.44
C SER A 13 -23.58 -7.61 21.11
N LYS A 14 -23.57 -6.73 22.13
CA LYS A 14 -22.93 -5.41 22.06
C LYS A 14 -21.46 -5.53 21.65
N GLU A 15 -20.76 -6.54 22.14
CA GLU A 15 -19.34 -6.76 21.85
C GLU A 15 -19.12 -7.06 20.36
N ILE A 16 -20.03 -7.79 19.71
CA ILE A 16 -19.95 -8.04 18.26
C ILE A 16 -20.22 -6.75 17.50
N ARG A 17 -21.24 -5.98 17.88
CA ARG A 17 -21.59 -4.71 17.22
C ARG A 17 -20.47 -3.67 17.38
N ASP A 18 -19.82 -3.63 18.53
CA ASP A 18 -18.72 -2.72 18.82
C ASP A 18 -17.52 -2.94 17.88
N LEU A 19 -17.27 -4.18 17.40
CA LEU A 19 -16.22 -4.47 16.42
C LEU A 19 -16.42 -3.77 15.06
N PHE A 20 -17.66 -3.41 14.72
CA PHE A 20 -18.02 -2.75 13.46
C PHE A 20 -18.14 -1.23 13.60
N THR A 21 -17.75 -0.65 14.73
CA THR A 21 -17.69 0.79 14.90
C THR A 21 -16.43 1.36 14.28
N TYR A 22 -16.50 2.64 13.88
CA TYR A 22 -15.34 3.34 13.31
C TYR A 22 -14.17 3.37 14.29
N ASP A 23 -14.43 3.68 15.57
CA ASP A 23 -13.38 3.78 16.59
C ASP A 23 -12.69 2.44 16.83
N SER A 24 -13.45 1.34 16.91
CA SER A 24 -12.87 0.00 17.05
C SER A 24 -12.04 -0.38 15.84
N LEU A 25 -12.52 -0.09 14.62
CA LEU A 25 -11.78 -0.35 13.40
C LEU A 25 -10.48 0.47 13.33
N PHE A 26 -10.58 1.78 13.59
CA PHE A 26 -9.45 2.71 13.51
C PHE A 26 -8.34 2.37 14.50
N ASN A 27 -8.70 1.97 15.72
CA ASN A 27 -7.74 1.60 16.77
C ASN A 27 -7.23 0.16 16.65
N SER A 28 -7.86 -0.67 15.83
CA SER A 28 -7.50 -2.08 15.69
C SER A 28 -6.12 -2.29 15.07
N GLU A 29 -5.40 -3.29 15.58
CA GLU A 29 -4.09 -3.68 15.05
C GLU A 29 -4.20 -4.27 13.63
N TRP A 30 -5.29 -4.98 13.33
CA TRP A 30 -5.50 -5.54 11.99
C TRP A 30 -5.65 -4.44 10.93
N TYR A 31 -6.30 -3.32 11.26
CA TYR A 31 -6.44 -2.19 10.34
C TYR A 31 -5.07 -1.52 10.09
N LYS A 32 -4.32 -1.24 11.16
CA LYS A 32 -2.95 -0.69 11.04
C LYS A 32 -2.06 -1.59 10.19
N ALA A 33 -2.13 -2.90 10.38
CA ALA A 33 -1.36 -3.87 9.59
C ALA A 33 -1.72 -3.82 8.09
N ARG A 34 -2.98 -3.57 7.72
CA ARG A 34 -3.39 -3.37 6.31
C ARG A 34 -2.79 -2.10 5.71
N LEU A 35 -2.72 -1.01 6.47
CA LEU A 35 -2.09 0.23 6.00
C LEU A 35 -0.59 0.05 5.77
N MET A 36 0.10 -0.61 6.72
CA MET A 36 1.52 -0.95 6.58
C MET A 36 1.78 -1.86 5.38
N THR A 37 0.92 -2.85 5.17
CA THR A 37 1.02 -3.75 4.00
C THR A 37 0.83 -2.99 2.69
N LYS A 38 -0.07 -1.99 2.66
CA LYS A 38 -0.24 -1.12 1.48
C LYS A 38 1.04 -0.33 1.20
N GLN A 39 1.61 0.31 2.21
CA GLN A 39 2.86 1.06 2.08
C GLN A 39 3.99 0.17 1.56
N GLN A 40 4.23 -0.98 2.19
CA GLN A 40 5.29 -1.91 1.77
C GLN A 40 5.12 -2.39 0.33
N TYR A 41 3.87 -2.67 -0.09
CA TYR A 41 3.60 -3.03 -1.47
C TYR A 41 3.95 -1.89 -2.43
N ASP A 42 3.55 -0.65 -2.11
CA ASP A 42 3.81 0.50 -2.98
C ASP A 42 5.31 0.78 -3.09
N ILE A 43 6.05 0.67 -1.99
CA ILE A 43 7.53 0.73 -1.97
C ILE A 43 8.10 -0.33 -2.92
N SER A 44 7.65 -1.58 -2.82
CA SER A 44 8.13 -2.67 -3.66
C SER A 44 7.81 -2.45 -5.14
N LEU A 45 6.62 -1.94 -5.45
CA LEU A 45 6.18 -1.65 -6.81
C LEU A 45 7.02 -0.54 -7.43
N LEU A 46 7.17 0.59 -6.73
CA LEU A 46 7.96 1.73 -7.18
C LEU A 46 9.43 1.35 -7.33
N SER A 47 10.00 0.60 -6.39
CA SER A 47 11.38 0.09 -6.49
C SER A 47 11.56 -0.79 -7.73
N SER A 48 10.59 -1.64 -8.04
CA SER A 48 10.64 -2.50 -9.24
C SER A 48 10.57 -1.69 -10.53
N GLN A 49 9.74 -0.65 -10.57
CA GLN A 49 9.64 0.27 -11.71
C GLN A 49 10.94 1.06 -11.92
N LEU A 50 11.56 1.55 -10.84
CA LEU A 50 12.85 2.23 -10.90
C LEU A 50 13.94 1.32 -11.48
N LYS A 51 14.04 0.08 -10.99
CA LYS A 51 14.99 -0.93 -11.51
C LYS A 51 14.74 -1.24 -12.99
N TYR A 52 13.47 -1.29 -13.40
CA TYR A 52 13.11 -1.53 -14.80
C TYR A 52 13.57 -0.38 -15.72
N ILE A 53 13.35 0.88 -15.31
CA ILE A 53 13.82 2.04 -16.07
C ILE A 53 15.34 2.10 -16.11
N GLU A 54 16.02 1.84 -14.98
CA GLU A 54 17.48 1.78 -14.92
C GLU A 54 18.06 0.70 -15.84
N LYS A 55 17.40 -0.46 -15.90
CA LYS A 55 17.77 -1.54 -16.80
C LYS A 55 17.65 -1.10 -18.27
N ILE A 56 16.55 -0.48 -18.66
CA ILE A 56 16.35 0.04 -20.03
C ILE A 56 17.46 1.03 -20.38
N LEU A 57 17.72 2.03 -19.52
CA LEU A 57 18.74 3.05 -19.75
C LEU A 57 20.16 2.48 -19.88
N ARG A 58 20.43 1.31 -19.28
CA ARG A 58 21.73 0.64 -19.34
C ARG A 58 21.88 -0.26 -20.56
N GLU A 59 20.85 -1.04 -20.88
CA GLU A 59 20.92 -2.13 -21.86
C GLU A 59 20.52 -1.70 -23.28
N ASP A 60 19.69 -0.65 -23.41
CA ASP A 60 19.20 -0.19 -24.71
C ASP A 60 20.09 0.96 -25.22
N HIS A 61 20.94 0.64 -26.21
CA HIS A 61 21.88 1.58 -26.81
C HIS A 61 21.31 2.33 -28.02
N ASP A 62 20.14 1.91 -28.53
CA ASP A 62 19.47 2.51 -29.70
C ASP A 62 18.38 3.53 -29.29
N LEU A 63 18.28 3.85 -28.00
CA LEU A 63 17.38 4.87 -27.49
C LEU A 63 17.63 6.23 -28.15
N SER A 64 16.58 6.81 -28.72
CA SER A 64 16.59 8.23 -29.10
C SER A 64 16.89 9.10 -27.89
N LYS A 65 17.63 10.20 -28.11
CA LYS A 65 17.95 11.19 -27.08
C LYS A 65 16.69 11.71 -26.37
N GLU A 66 15.60 11.93 -27.11
CA GLU A 66 14.33 12.40 -26.55
C GLU A 66 13.71 11.37 -25.59
N MET A 67 13.76 10.08 -25.96
CA MET A 67 13.25 9.00 -25.10
C MET A 67 14.11 8.82 -23.85
N HIS A 68 15.43 8.94 -23.99
CA HIS A 68 16.36 8.88 -22.87
C HIS A 68 16.09 10.00 -21.85
N ASP A 69 15.92 11.23 -22.31
CA ASP A 69 15.60 12.39 -21.45
C ASP A 69 14.22 12.24 -20.78
N GLU A 70 13.22 11.70 -21.49
CA GLU A 70 11.91 11.39 -20.93
C GLU A 70 11.99 10.32 -19.82
N LEU A 71 12.76 9.24 -20.05
CA LEU A 71 12.97 8.18 -19.06
C LEU A 71 13.68 8.67 -17.81
N ILE A 72 14.68 9.55 -17.95
CA ILE A 72 15.33 10.20 -16.81
C ILE A 72 14.34 11.07 -16.03
N SER A 73 13.53 11.88 -16.72
CA SER A 73 12.51 12.72 -16.08
C SER A 73 11.47 11.88 -15.32
N LYS A 74 11.02 10.77 -15.92
CA LYS A 74 10.14 9.80 -15.25
C LYS A 74 10.81 9.19 -14.03
N MET A 75 12.06 8.75 -14.15
CA MET A 75 12.83 8.18 -13.03
C MET A 75 12.94 9.16 -11.86
N ALA A 76 13.17 10.45 -12.12
CA ALA A 76 13.25 11.48 -11.08
C ALA A 76 11.91 11.63 -10.32
N LYS A 77 10.78 11.72 -11.04
CA LYS A 77 9.44 11.79 -10.43
C LYS A 77 9.11 10.53 -9.63
N LEU A 78 9.50 9.36 -10.14
CA LEU A 78 9.33 8.08 -9.44
C LEU A 78 10.16 8.01 -8.15
N LYS A 79 11.38 8.56 -8.14
CA LYS A 79 12.21 8.66 -6.91
C LYS A 79 11.56 9.58 -5.87
N GLU A 80 11.10 10.77 -6.27
CA GLU A 80 10.38 11.66 -5.36
C GLU A 80 9.13 10.99 -4.78
N ARG A 81 8.38 10.26 -5.62
CA ARG A 81 7.21 9.51 -5.16
C ARG A 81 7.59 8.37 -4.22
N TYR A 82 8.68 7.67 -4.49
CA TYR A 82 9.21 6.60 -3.63
C TYR A 82 9.57 7.15 -2.25
N ASP A 83 10.26 8.28 -2.18
CA ASP A 83 10.64 8.93 -0.92
C ASP A 83 9.41 9.36 -0.12
N TYR A 84 8.42 9.94 -0.80
CA TYR A 84 7.14 10.26 -0.16
C TYR A 84 6.46 9.01 0.40
N VAL A 85 6.40 7.91 -0.37
CA VAL A 85 5.76 6.67 0.08
C VAL A 85 6.51 6.02 1.25
N CYS A 86 7.83 6.18 1.33
CA CYS A 86 8.64 5.74 2.47
C CYS A 86 8.43 6.60 3.73
N SER A 87 7.91 7.82 3.59
CA SER A 87 7.69 8.73 4.71
C SER A 87 6.54 8.30 5.63
N TYR A 88 6.59 8.78 6.87
CA TYR A 88 5.49 8.59 7.83
C TYR A 88 4.20 9.35 7.42
N ASP A 89 4.34 10.44 6.66
CA ASP A 89 3.20 11.23 6.18
C ASP A 89 2.34 10.45 5.18
N TYR A 90 2.94 9.52 4.44
CA TYR A 90 2.18 8.61 3.60
C TYR A 90 1.30 7.66 4.40
N VAL A 91 1.79 7.14 5.53
CA VAL A 91 1.00 6.29 6.42
C VAL A 91 -0.19 7.06 6.99
N LYS A 92 0.02 8.32 7.40
CA LYS A 92 -1.07 9.21 7.83
C LYS A 92 -2.10 9.43 6.73
N HIS A 93 -1.65 9.68 5.50
CA HIS A 93 -2.54 9.83 4.35
C HIS A 93 -3.34 8.54 4.05
N LEU A 94 -2.79 7.36 4.35
CA LEU A 94 -3.49 6.09 4.19
C LEU A 94 -4.54 5.83 5.28
N GLN A 95 -4.51 6.55 6.41
CA GLN A 95 -5.54 6.42 7.45
C GLN A 95 -6.90 6.85 6.89
N GLY A 96 -7.93 6.04 7.15
CA GLY A 96 -9.26 6.18 6.55
C GLY A 96 -9.45 5.43 5.23
N THR A 97 -8.38 4.91 4.60
CA THR A 97 -8.51 4.04 3.41
C THR A 97 -8.69 2.57 3.81
N ILE A 98 -9.03 1.71 2.84
CA ILE A 98 -9.18 0.26 3.06
C ILE A 98 -7.85 -0.51 3.25
N GLY A 99 -6.71 0.15 3.03
CA GLY A 99 -5.38 -0.48 3.04
C GLY A 99 -5.23 -1.60 2.00
N ARG A 100 -4.34 -2.54 2.27
CA ARG A 100 -4.14 -3.75 1.47
C ARG A 100 -4.32 -4.99 2.32
N ASP A 101 -4.77 -6.08 1.70
CA ASP A 101 -4.82 -7.37 2.37
C ASP A 101 -3.42 -7.81 2.84
N ILE A 102 -3.35 -8.36 4.04
CA ILE A 102 -2.11 -8.77 4.72
C ILE A 102 -1.62 -10.11 4.15
N ILE A 103 -2.55 -10.92 3.62
CA ILE A 103 -2.23 -12.21 3.04
C ILE A 103 -1.59 -11.99 1.66
N LYS A 104 -0.30 -12.32 1.55
CA LYS A 104 0.38 -12.44 0.25
C LYS A 104 -0.04 -13.77 -0.36
N ARG A 105 -0.82 -13.74 -1.45
CA ARG A 105 -1.03 -14.91 -2.32
C ARG A 105 0.16 -15.11 -3.24
#